data_AF-R0KVR4-F1
#
_entry.id   AF-R0KVR4-F1
#
_cell.length_a   1.000
_cell.length_b   1.000
_cell.length_c   1.000
_cell.angle_alpha   90.00
_cell.angle_beta   90.00
_cell.angle_gamma   90.00
#
_symmetry.space_group_name_H-M   'P 1'
#
loop_
_entity.id
_entity.type
_entity.pdbx_description
1 polymer ?
#
loop_
_entity_poly.entity_id
_entity_poly.type
_entity_poly.pdbx_seq_one_letter_code
_entity_poly.pdbx_strand_id
1 'polypeptide(L)'
;MGIKQLTKLIKENSKKGIVERPLSFYSDKKVAIDASMFIYQFLIAVRNEGTALGTDDNVTSHLVGLFYRTINIVEAGITPLYIFDGIPPSLKLNELKKRLERREKAELDLKKAEESGDKLGIEKYEKQEN
;
A
#
# COMPACT_ATOMS: atom_id res chain seq x y z
N MET A 1 -7.15 1.13 -2.44
CA MET A 1 -7.64 1.05 -3.83
C MET A 1 -8.48 -0.22 -4.00
N GLY A 2 -9.29 -0.36 -5.06
CA GLY A 2 -10.05 -1.58 -5.35
C GLY A 2 -11.55 -1.49 -5.07
N ILE A 3 -12.23 -2.64 -5.03
CA ILE A 3 -13.68 -2.74 -4.85
C ILE A 3 -13.99 -2.81 -3.35
N LYS A 4 -14.73 -1.81 -2.85
CA LYS A 4 -15.06 -1.69 -1.42
C LYS A 4 -15.84 -2.92 -0.93
N GLN A 5 -15.35 -3.54 0.16
CA GLN A 5 -15.96 -4.70 0.84
C GLN A 5 -16.11 -5.98 0.00
N LEU A 6 -15.46 -6.10 -1.16
CA LEU A 6 -15.58 -7.30 -2.00
C LEU A 6 -15.19 -8.59 -1.26
N THR A 7 -14.11 -8.58 -0.50
CA THR A 7 -13.67 -9.76 0.26
C THR A 7 -14.71 -10.23 1.28
N LYS A 8 -15.40 -9.29 1.96
CA LYS A 8 -16.48 -9.61 2.90
C LYS A 8 -17.64 -10.27 2.17
N LEU A 9 -18.06 -9.68 1.05
CA LEU A 9 -19.14 -10.20 0.21
C LEU A 9 -18.84 -11.64 -0.28
N ILE A 10 -17.60 -11.90 -0.73
CA ILE A 10 -17.18 -13.24 -1.18
C ILE A 10 -17.22 -14.24 -0.02
N LYS A 11 -16.73 -13.88 1.16
CA LYS A 11 -16.78 -14.76 2.35
C LYS A 11 -18.21 -15.16 2.72
N GLU A 12 -19.15 -14.23 2.63
CA GLU A 12 -20.55 -14.46 2.98
C GLU A 12 -21.28 -15.32 1.93
N ASN A 13 -20.99 -15.11 0.65
CA ASN A 13 -21.80 -15.65 -0.45
C ASN A 13 -21.11 -16.76 -1.27
N SER A 14 -19.81 -17.01 -1.09
CA SER A 14 -19.07 -18.03 -1.83
C SER A 14 -17.99 -18.68 -0.96
N LYS A 15 -18.38 -19.75 -0.24
CA LYS A 15 -17.46 -20.53 0.61
C LYS A 15 -16.27 -21.13 -0.14
N LYS A 16 -16.40 -21.37 -1.45
CA LYS A 16 -15.32 -21.89 -2.32
C LYS A 16 -14.48 -20.79 -2.98
N GLY A 17 -14.89 -19.52 -2.86
CA GLY A 17 -14.23 -18.39 -3.53
C GLY A 17 -12.91 -17.95 -2.90
N ILE A 18 -12.59 -18.43 -1.70
CA ILE A 18 -11.34 -18.14 -0.99
C ILE A 18 -10.74 -19.46 -0.54
N VAL A 19 -9.47 -19.67 -0.90
CA VAL A 19 -8.71 -20.86 -0.54
C VAL A 19 -7.36 -20.43 -0.01
N GLU A 20 -7.01 -20.91 1.18
CA GLU A 20 -5.71 -20.65 1.80
C GLU A 20 -4.76 -21.81 1.51
N ARG A 21 -3.51 -21.47 1.20
CA ARG A 21 -2.42 -22.41 0.90
C ARG A 21 -1.12 -21.87 1.50
N PRO A 22 -0.22 -22.74 1.98
CA PRO A 22 1.11 -22.31 2.38
C PRO A 22 1.87 -21.79 1.15
N LEU A 23 2.84 -20.89 1.36
CA LEU A 23 3.60 -20.28 0.26
C LEU A 23 4.31 -21.33 -0.61
N SER A 24 4.81 -22.40 0.01
CA SER A 24 5.45 -23.55 -0.66
C SER A 24 4.55 -24.25 -1.69
N PHE A 25 3.22 -24.13 -1.58
CA PHE A 25 2.29 -24.65 -2.58
C PHE A 25 2.50 -24.01 -3.97
N TYR A 26 3.05 -22.79 -4.00
CA TYR A 26 3.29 -22.03 -5.21
C TYR A 26 4.73 -22.16 -5.75
N SER A 27 5.53 -23.09 -5.23
CA SER A 27 6.86 -23.38 -5.80
C SER A 27 6.77 -23.67 -7.31
N ASP A 28 7.78 -23.22 -8.04
CA ASP A 28 7.91 -23.29 -9.51
C ASP A 28 6.83 -22.50 -10.28
N LYS A 29 6.02 -21.68 -9.60
CA LYS A 29 5.05 -20.81 -10.26
C LYS A 29 5.66 -19.46 -10.61
N LYS A 30 5.21 -18.93 -11.74
CA LYS A 30 5.43 -17.53 -12.14
C LYS A 30 4.23 -16.72 -11.69
N VAL A 31 4.47 -15.66 -10.91
CA VAL A 31 3.40 -14.85 -10.31
C VAL A 31 3.58 -13.39 -10.68
N ALA A 32 2.55 -12.80 -11.29
CA ALA A 32 2.49 -11.38 -11.55
C ALA A 32 2.13 -10.62 -10.26
N ILE A 33 2.95 -9.63 -9.91
CA ILE A 33 2.81 -8.81 -8.71
C ILE A 33 2.61 -7.36 -9.16
N ASP A 34 1.54 -6.73 -8.68
CA ASP A 34 1.33 -5.29 -8.80
C ASP A 34 2.40 -4.56 -7.97
N ALA A 35 3.38 -3.97 -8.66
CA ALA A 35 4.53 -3.32 -8.04
C ALA A 35 4.13 -2.04 -7.30
N SER A 36 3.20 -1.27 -7.86
CA SER A 36 2.73 -0.01 -7.29
C SER A 36 2.04 -0.25 -5.94
N MET A 37 1.18 -1.27 -5.85
CA MET A 37 0.59 -1.68 -4.58
C MET A 37 1.59 -2.29 -3.61
N PHE A 38 2.56 -3.04 -4.12
CA PHE A 38 3.61 -3.64 -3.28
C PHE A 38 4.48 -2.59 -2.59
N ILE A 39 4.92 -1.56 -3.33
CA ILE A 39 5.73 -0.44 -2.83
C ILE A 39 4.93 0.39 -1.83
N TYR A 40 3.69 0.72 -2.16
CA TYR A 40 2.83 1.56 -1.31
C TYR A 40 2.63 0.98 0.09
N GLN A 41 2.50 -0.36 0.19
CA GLN A 41 2.39 -1.03 1.49
C GLN A 41 3.59 -0.75 2.41
N PHE A 42 4.80 -0.69 1.86
CA PHE A 42 6.01 -0.45 2.66
C PHE A 42 6.22 1.02 3.01
N LEU A 43 5.76 1.94 2.16
CA LEU A 43 5.77 3.37 2.50
C LEU A 43 4.86 3.68 3.70
N ILE A 44 3.73 2.97 3.83
CA ILE A 44 2.82 3.13 4.97
C ILE A 44 3.30 2.33 6.19
N ALA A 45 3.61 1.04 6.00
CA ALA A 45 3.74 0.11 7.12
C ALA A 45 5.08 0.18 7.86
N VAL A 46 6.14 0.62 7.18
CA VAL A 46 7.50 0.60 7.74
C VAL A 46 7.89 2.02 8.14
N ARG A 47 7.44 2.39 9.34
CA ARG A 47 7.79 3.62 10.06
C ARG A 47 8.45 3.24 11.39
N ASN A 48 9.56 3.90 11.73
CA ASN A 48 10.19 3.78 13.04
C ASN A 48 9.77 5.00 13.87
N GLU A 49 9.07 4.80 14.99
CA GLU A 49 8.61 5.91 15.87
C GLU A 49 7.82 7.03 15.14
N GLY A 50 7.14 6.70 14.04
CA GLY A 50 6.37 7.66 13.23
C GLY A 50 7.09 8.20 12.00
N THR A 51 8.43 8.13 11.95
CA THR A 51 9.24 8.57 10.81
C THR A 51 9.51 7.43 9.83
N ALA A 52 9.55 7.75 8.53
CA ALA A 52 9.91 6.78 7.51
C ALA A 52 11.38 6.37 7.67
N LEU A 53 11.70 5.09 7.45
CA LEU A 53 13.10 4.64 7.45
C LEU A 53 13.88 5.35 6.33
N GLY A 54 14.88 6.15 6.69
CA GLY A 54 15.67 6.98 5.78
C GLY A 54 15.92 8.38 6.38
N THR A 55 16.43 9.29 5.55
CA THR A 55 16.35 10.74 5.81
C THR A 55 15.06 11.28 5.20
N ASP A 56 14.55 12.43 5.65
CA ASP A 56 13.29 13.01 5.14
C ASP A 56 13.27 13.15 3.60
N ASP A 57 14.43 13.44 2.98
CA ASP A 57 14.57 13.55 1.53
C ASP A 57 14.76 12.21 0.78
N ASN A 58 15.02 11.10 1.50
CA ASN A 58 15.32 9.79 0.91
C ASN A 58 14.69 8.65 1.73
N VAL A 59 13.38 8.47 1.57
CA VAL A 59 12.67 7.32 2.14
C VAL A 59 13.20 6.01 1.53
N THR A 60 13.66 5.08 2.37
CA THR A 60 14.24 3.78 1.94
C THR A 60 13.38 2.57 2.31
N SER A 61 12.29 2.78 3.04
CA SER A 61 11.39 1.71 3.52
C SER A 61 10.88 0.80 2.40
N HIS A 62 10.56 1.37 1.25
CA HIS A 62 10.13 0.64 0.07
C HIS A 62 11.22 -0.25 -0.53
N LEU A 63 12.50 0.19 -0.51
CA LEU A 63 13.63 -0.60 -1.01
C LEU A 63 13.88 -1.80 -0.12
N VAL A 64 13.95 -1.57 1.19
CA VAL A 64 14.13 -2.62 2.21
C VAL A 64 12.99 -3.64 2.11
N GLY A 65 11.76 -3.15 2.07
CA GLY A 65 10.57 -3.99 1.96
C GLY A 65 10.52 -4.81 0.67
N LEU A 66 10.80 -4.17 -0.46
CA LEU A 66 10.87 -4.85 -1.75
C LEU A 66 11.95 -5.93 -1.74
N PHE A 67 13.15 -5.61 -1.26
CA PHE A 67 14.29 -6.51 -1.22
C PHE A 67 14.00 -7.78 -0.42
N TYR A 68 13.69 -7.64 0.88
CA TYR A 68 13.49 -8.81 1.74
C TYR A 68 12.25 -9.63 1.38
N ARG A 69 11.16 -8.98 0.95
CA ARG A 69 9.96 -9.73 0.54
C ARG A 69 10.20 -10.47 -0.79
N THR A 70 10.97 -9.90 -1.71
CA THR A 70 11.37 -10.59 -2.95
C THR A 70 12.23 -11.81 -2.64
N ILE A 71 13.20 -11.69 -1.72
CA ILE A 71 14.01 -12.83 -1.26
C ILE A 71 13.11 -13.97 -0.78
N ASN A 72 12.19 -13.70 0.14
CA ASN A 72 11.29 -14.73 0.67
C ASN A 72 10.43 -15.42 -0.41
N ILE A 73 10.01 -14.67 -1.44
CA ILE A 73 9.25 -15.22 -2.58
C ILE A 73 10.14 -16.13 -3.43
N VAL A 74 11.36 -15.69 -3.75
CA VAL A 74 12.31 -16.44 -4.56
C VAL A 74 12.81 -17.69 -3.82
N GLU A 75 13.08 -17.59 -2.52
CA GLU A 75 13.45 -18.73 -1.66
C GLU A 75 12.34 -19.78 -1.56
N ALA A 76 11.07 -19.36 -1.69
CA ALA A 76 9.93 -20.28 -1.78
C ALA A 76 9.77 -20.94 -3.17
N GLY A 77 10.72 -20.73 -4.09
CA GLY A 77 10.70 -21.29 -5.44
C GLY A 77 9.77 -20.55 -6.41
N ILE A 78 9.27 -19.37 -6.05
CA ILE A 78 8.35 -18.59 -6.90
C ILE A 78 9.16 -17.62 -7.76
N THR A 79 8.83 -17.51 -9.04
CA THR A 79 9.38 -16.47 -9.93
C THR A 79 8.45 -15.25 -9.94
N PRO A 80 8.81 -14.13 -9.30
CA PRO A 80 7.99 -12.92 -9.32
C PRO A 80 8.16 -12.13 -10.64
N LEU A 81 7.07 -11.58 -11.16
CA LEU A 81 7.05 -10.62 -12.25
C LEU A 81 6.40 -9.33 -11.74
N TYR A 82 7.21 -8.31 -11.46
CA TYR A 82 6.72 -7.01 -11.01
C TYR A 82 6.17 -6.20 -12.17
N ILE A 83 4.90 -5.81 -12.08
CA ILE A 83 4.18 -5.02 -13.09
C ILE A 83 3.91 -3.64 -12.51
N PHE A 84 4.44 -2.62 -13.16
CA PHE A 84 4.18 -1.23 -12.83
C PHE A 84 2.97 -0.72 -13.60
N ASP A 85 2.17 0.12 -12.95
CA ASP A 85 1.08 0.81 -13.59
C ASP A 85 1.57 1.70 -14.74
N GLY A 86 0.82 1.69 -15.85
CA GLY A 86 0.99 2.63 -16.95
C GLY A 86 0.05 3.82 -16.83
N ILE A 87 -0.31 4.39 -17.98
CA ILE A 87 -1.23 5.54 -18.05
C ILE A 87 -2.62 5.10 -17.55
N PRO A 88 -3.22 5.82 -16.59
CA PRO A 88 -4.55 5.49 -16.10
C PRO A 88 -5.62 5.74 -17.17
N PRO A 89 -6.68 4.91 -17.23
CA PRO A 89 -7.77 5.11 -18.19
C PRO A 89 -8.60 6.35 -17.85
N SER A 90 -9.24 6.95 -18.85
CA SER A 90 -10.05 8.18 -18.71
C SER A 90 -11.14 8.06 -17.63
N LEU A 91 -11.77 6.90 -17.51
CA LEU A 91 -12.77 6.60 -16.48
C LEU A 91 -12.24 6.74 -15.04
N LYS A 92 -10.93 6.58 -14.83
CA LYS A 92 -10.28 6.68 -13.50
C LYS A 92 -9.98 8.13 -13.10
N LEU A 93 -10.03 9.10 -14.04
CA LEU A 93 -9.64 10.50 -13.78
C LEU A 93 -10.47 11.15 -12.65
N ASN A 94 -11.78 10.93 -12.63
CA ASN A 94 -12.64 11.48 -11.58
C ASN A 94 -12.29 10.94 -10.19
N GLU A 95 -11.94 9.66 -10.09
CA GLU A 95 -11.50 9.04 -8.84
C GLU A 95 -10.11 9.56 -8.43
N LEU A 96 -9.20 9.77 -9.38
CA LEU A 96 -7.90 10.38 -9.11
C LEU A 96 -8.04 11.81 -8.57
N LYS A 97 -8.93 12.60 -9.16
CA LYS A 97 -9.24 13.96 -8.69
C LYS A 97 -9.76 13.95 -7.24
N LYS A 98 -10.72 13.06 -6.93
CA LYS A 98 -11.24 12.90 -5.56
C LYS A 98 -10.16 12.50 -4.55
N ARG A 99 -9.15 11.73 -4.98
CA ARG A 99 -8.02 11.36 -4.12
C ARG A 99 -7.09 12.54 -3.87
N LEU A 100 -6.82 13.33 -4.90
CA LEU A 100 -6.06 14.57 -4.77
C LEU A 100 -6.73 15.53 -3.77
N GLU A 101 -8.03 15.79 -3.95
CA GLU A 101 -8.82 16.65 -3.05
C GLU A 101 -8.80 16.17 -1.59
N ARG A 102 -8.80 14.85 -1.36
CA ARG A 102 -8.68 14.29 -0.01
C ARG A 102 -7.30 14.51 0.60
N ARG A 103 -6.25 14.39 -0.20
CA ARG A 103 -4.88 14.62 0.23
C ARG A 103 -4.67 16.09 0.60
N GLU A 104 -5.08 17.02 -0.27
CA GLU A 104 -5.01 18.46 0.00
C GLU A 104 -5.76 18.84 1.28
N LYS A 105 -6.92 18.23 1.52
CA LYS A 105 -7.67 18.43 2.76
C LYS A 105 -6.92 17.87 3.98
N ALA A 106 -6.32 16.69 3.87
CA ALA A 106 -5.54 16.10 4.95
C ALA A 106 -4.30 16.94 5.29
N GLU A 107 -3.59 17.48 4.29
CA GLU A 107 -2.47 18.41 4.48
C GLU A 107 -2.91 19.69 5.24
N LEU A 108 -4.07 20.25 4.87
CA LEU A 108 -4.62 21.42 5.54
C LEU A 108 -5.07 21.13 6.98
N ASP A 109 -5.66 19.97 7.23
CA ASP A 109 -6.09 19.55 8.56
C ASP A 109 -4.87 19.20 9.45
N LEU A 110 -3.79 18.65 8.88
CA LEU A 110 -2.51 18.45 9.57
C LEU A 110 -1.90 19.77 10.03
N LYS A 111 -1.80 20.75 9.12
CA LYS A 111 -1.24 22.07 9.45
C LYS A 111 -2.00 22.76 10.58
N LYS A 112 -3.33 22.65 10.61
CA LYS A 112 -4.16 23.16 11.72
C LYS A 112 -3.91 22.42 13.03
N ALA A 113 -3.71 21.10 12.98
CA ALA A 113 -3.40 20.29 14.16
C ALA A 113 -2.02 20.66 14.73
N GLU A 114 -1.04 20.92 13.87
CA GLU A 114 0.29 21.44 14.26
C GLU A 114 0.19 22.83 14.90
N GLU A 115 -0.55 23.75 14.29
CA GLU A 115 -0.78 25.11 14.82
C GLU A 115 -1.49 25.11 16.19
N SER A 116 -2.37 24.14 16.42
CA SER A 116 -3.13 23.99 17.68
C SER A 116 -2.46 23.09 18.72
N GLY A 117 -1.35 22.42 18.37
CA GLY A 117 -0.65 21.49 19.26
C GLY A 117 -1.42 20.20 19.58
N ASP A 118 -2.43 19.84 18.77
CA ASP A 118 -3.20 18.61 18.93
C ASP A 118 -2.40 17.38 18.47
N LYS A 119 -1.66 16.78 19.40
CA LYS A 119 -0.83 15.60 19.15
C LYS A 119 -1.59 14.42 18.53
N LEU A 120 -2.86 14.22 18.91
CA LEU A 120 -3.67 13.12 18.37
C LEU A 120 -4.16 13.44 16.95
N GLY A 121 -4.46 14.70 16.68
CA GLY A 121 -4.74 15.20 15.33
C GLY A 121 -3.55 15.02 14.39
N ILE A 122 -2.35 15.39 14.85
CA ILE A 122 -1.09 15.29 14.08
C ILE A 122 -0.86 13.83 13.64
N GLU A 123 -0.81 12.87 14.58
CA GLU A 123 -0.60 11.46 14.24
C GLU A 123 -1.65 10.86 13.29
N LYS A 124 -2.88 11.38 13.36
CA LYS A 124 -3.99 10.92 12.52
C LYS A 124 -3.87 11.45 11.08
N TYR A 125 -3.55 12.72 10.90
CA TYR A 125 -3.49 13.34 9.57
C TYR A 125 -2.18 13.01 8.84
N GLU A 126 -1.06 12.84 9.54
CA GLU A 126 0.21 12.36 8.94
C GLU A 126 0.09 10.99 8.26
N LYS A 127 -0.84 10.15 8.72
CA LYS A 127 -1.13 8.84 8.11
C LYS A 127 -2.06 8.92 6.91
N GLN A 128 -2.76 10.04 6.71
CA GLN A 128 -3.74 10.25 5.64
C GLN A 128 -3.18 11.01 4.44
N GLU A 129 -2.06 11.72 4.61
CA GLU A 129 -1.39 12.49 3.56
C GLU A 129 -0.71 11.61 2.49
N ASN A 130 -0.27 10.40 2.86
CA ASN A 130 0.49 9.47 1.99
C ASN A 130 -0.38 8.34 1.44
#